data_AF-A0A2S5A4I8-F1
#
_entry.id   AF-A0A2S5A4I8-F1
#
_cell.length_a   1.000
_cell.length_b   1.000
_cell.length_c   1.000
_cell.angle_alpha   90.00
_cell.angle_beta   90.00
_cell.angle_gamma   90.00
#
_symmetry.space_group_name_H-M   'P 1'
#
loop_
_entity.id
_entity.type
_entity.pdbx_description
1 polymer ?
#
loop_
_entity_poly.entity_id
_entity_poly.type
_entity_poly.pdbx_seq_one_letter_code
_entity_poly.pdbx_strand_id
1 'polypeptide(L)'
;MTENKISISIPMDDFNTALSKLQEVQTILAPYLVALSSDQRMSLPKMGDKTFSFVEKSMQFAQSKPELMPGFIDLTEWQKDVDGRN
;
A
#
# COMPACT_ATOMS: atom_id res chain seq x y z
N MET A 1 33.54 -8.44 21.63
CA MET A 1 33.39 -9.14 20.33
C MET A 1 31.96 -9.65 20.30
N THR A 2 31.13 -9.17 19.36
CA THR A 2 29.70 -9.49 19.34
C THR A 2 29.53 -10.92 18.83
N GLU A 3 29.23 -11.83 19.75
CA GLU A 3 29.08 -13.25 19.47
C GLU A 3 27.81 -13.49 18.64
N ASN A 4 27.92 -14.21 17.52
CA ASN A 4 26.76 -14.55 16.71
C ASN A 4 25.95 -15.64 17.44
N LYS A 5 24.78 -15.26 17.97
CA LYS A 5 23.92 -16.12 18.79
C LYS A 5 22.87 -16.90 17.99
N ILE A 6 22.81 -16.75 16.68
CA ILE A 6 21.72 -17.27 15.85
C ILE A 6 22.30 -17.92 14.60
N SER A 7 22.27 -19.25 14.56
CA SER A 7 22.58 -20.07 13.37
C SER A 7 21.39 -20.97 13.07
N ILE A 8 20.34 -20.38 12.52
CA ILE A 8 19.13 -21.08 12.05
C ILE A 8 19.17 -21.16 10.53
N SER A 9 19.00 -22.37 10.01
CA SER A 9 18.77 -22.64 8.60
C SER A 9 17.27 -22.85 8.41
N ILE A 10 16.67 -22.16 7.42
CA ILE A 10 15.27 -22.38 7.06
C ILE A 10 15.20 -23.74 6.37
N PRO A 11 14.44 -24.71 6.91
CA PRO A 11 14.24 -25.99 6.23
C PRO A 11 13.68 -25.78 4.83
N MET A 12 14.14 -26.59 3.87
CA MET A 12 13.73 -26.45 2.46
C MET A 12 12.21 -26.57 2.28
N ASP A 13 11.55 -27.38 3.11
CA ASP A 13 10.10 -27.57 3.08
C ASP A 13 9.32 -26.30 3.47
N ASP A 14 9.79 -25.58 4.49
CA ASP A 14 9.20 -24.30 4.90
C ASP A 14 9.43 -23.22 3.85
N PHE A 15 10.62 -23.21 3.23
CA PHE A 15 10.93 -22.29 2.13
C PHE A 15 10.02 -22.51 0.92
N ASN A 16 9.86 -23.77 0.49
CA ASN A 16 8.99 -24.11 -0.63
C ASN A 16 7.52 -23.78 -0.32
N THR A 17 7.09 -24.02 0.92
CA THR A 17 5.74 -23.66 1.37
C THR A 17 5.52 -22.15 1.34
N ALA A 18 6.49 -21.37 1.80
CA ALA A 18 6.43 -19.91 1.75
C ALA A 18 6.38 -19.41 0.30
N LEU A 19 7.22 -19.96 -0.59
CA LEU A 19 7.25 -19.59 -2.00
C LEU A 19 5.92 -19.91 -2.71
N SER A 20 5.35 -21.10 -2.46
CA SER A 20 4.06 -21.50 -3.02
C SER A 20 2.94 -20.54 -2.59
N LYS A 21 2.92 -20.14 -1.30
CA LYS A 21 1.95 -19.16 -0.80
C LYS A 21 2.13 -17.79 -1.45
N LEU A 22 3.36 -17.35 -1.68
CA LEU A 22 3.62 -16.09 -2.38
C LEU A 22 3.11 -16.12 -3.84
N GLN A 23 3.28 -17.23 -4.54
CA GLN A 23 2.75 -17.41 -5.89
C GLN A 23 1.21 -17.43 -5.93
N GLU A 24 0.59 -18.06 -4.94
CA GLU A 24 -0.86 -18.07 -4.77
C GLU A 24 -1.40 -16.64 -4.55
N VAL A 25 -0.77 -15.89 -3.63
CA VAL A 25 -1.11 -14.47 -3.39
C VAL A 25 -0.93 -13.64 -4.65
N GLN A 26 0.16 -13.83 -5.39
CA GLN A 26 0.39 -13.12 -6.65
C GLN A 26 -0.70 -13.42 -7.69
N THR A 27 -1.17 -14.67 -7.76
CA THR A 27 -2.24 -15.08 -8.67
C THR A 27 -3.58 -14.42 -8.29
N ILE A 28 -3.91 -14.41 -6.99
CA ILE A 28 -5.13 -13.78 -6.47
C ILE A 28 -5.13 -12.28 -6.71
N LEU A 29 -3.99 -11.62 -6.53
CA LEU A 29 -3.86 -10.17 -6.66
C LEU A 29 -3.61 -9.70 -8.10
N ALA A 30 -3.24 -10.60 -9.02
CA ALA A 30 -2.96 -10.27 -10.42
C ALA A 30 -4.01 -9.38 -11.12
N PRO A 31 -5.34 -9.58 -10.97
CA PRO A 31 -6.33 -8.71 -11.63
C PRO A 31 -6.47 -7.33 -11.00
N TYR A 32 -5.94 -7.12 -9.78
CA TYR A 32 -6.09 -5.87 -9.03
C TYR A 32 -4.79 -5.05 -8.98
N LEU A 33 -3.64 -5.65 -9.28
CA LEU A 33 -2.35 -4.98 -9.23
C LEU A 33 -1.99 -4.36 -10.57
N VAL A 34 -1.67 -3.06 -10.55
CA VAL A 34 -1.07 -2.36 -11.68
C VAL A 34 0.45 -2.43 -11.57
N ALA A 35 1.11 -2.99 -12.58
CA ALA A 35 2.56 -2.99 -12.65
C ALA A 35 3.07 -1.56 -12.92
N LEU A 36 3.75 -0.98 -11.95
CA LEU A 36 4.40 0.33 -12.08
C LEU A 36 5.85 0.15 -12.52
N SER A 37 6.29 0.94 -13.50
CA SER A 37 7.71 1.04 -13.85
C SER A 37 8.51 1.71 -12.72
N SER A 38 9.83 1.55 -12.75
CA SER A 38 10.72 2.21 -11.78
C SER A 38 10.52 3.74 -11.77
N ASP A 39 10.39 4.35 -12.96
CA ASP A 39 10.20 5.79 -13.10
C ASP A 39 8.84 6.24 -12.53
N GLN A 40 7.77 5.49 -12.83
CA GLN A 40 6.43 5.75 -12.28
C GLN A 40 6.46 5.69 -10.75
N ARG A 41 7.09 4.65 -10.19
CA ARG A 41 7.23 4.50 -8.72
C ARG A 41 8.01 5.65 -8.09
N MET A 42 9.01 6.21 -8.78
CA MET A 42 9.78 7.34 -8.28
C MET A 42 9.02 8.66 -8.36
N SER A 43 8.20 8.85 -9.39
CA SER A 43 7.40 10.06 -9.58
C SER A 43 6.19 10.18 -8.66
N LEU A 44 5.68 9.04 -8.14
CA LEU A 44 4.47 9.05 -7.33
C LEU A 44 4.72 9.68 -5.95
N PRO A 45 3.87 10.63 -5.52
CA PRO A 45 3.94 11.17 -4.18
C PRO A 45 3.67 10.06 -3.16
N LYS A 46 4.62 9.84 -2.26
CA LYS A 46 4.53 8.78 -1.25
C LYS A 46 3.85 9.32 0.00
N MET A 47 2.73 8.72 0.38
CA MET A 47 2.05 9.05 1.62
C MET A 47 2.71 8.34 2.80
N GLY A 48 3.66 9.02 3.44
CA GLY A 48 4.25 8.59 4.71
C GLY A 48 3.34 8.93 5.91
N ASP A 49 3.72 8.45 7.09
CA ASP A 49 2.91 8.60 8.32
C ASP A 49 2.56 10.06 8.64
N LYS A 50 3.52 10.98 8.46
CA LYS A 50 3.31 12.41 8.72
C LYS A 50 2.36 13.09 7.73
N THR A 51 2.31 12.59 6.50
CA THR A 51 1.45 13.14 5.43
C THR A 51 0.08 12.50 5.40
N PHE A 52 -0.07 11.29 5.96
CA PHE A 52 -1.34 10.58 6.00
C PHE A 52 -2.39 11.34 6.82
N SER A 53 -2.05 11.78 8.04
CA SER A 53 -2.97 12.56 8.88
C SER A 53 -3.41 13.88 8.25
N PHE A 54 -2.62 14.44 7.32
CA PHE A 54 -3.03 15.61 6.55
C PHE A 54 -4.10 15.24 5.52
N VAL A 55 -3.87 14.19 4.73
CA VAL A 55 -4.81 13.73 3.70
C VAL A 55 -6.13 13.28 4.31
N GLU A 56 -6.10 12.55 5.43
CA GLU A 56 -7.29 12.10 6.15
C GLU A 56 -8.14 13.28 6.61
N LYS A 57 -7.53 14.30 7.23
CA LYS A 57 -8.23 15.54 7.62
C LYS A 57 -8.78 16.28 6.42
N SER A 58 -7.99 16.41 5.35
CA SER A 58 -8.44 17.06 4.11
C SER A 58 -9.68 16.38 3.52
N MET A 59 -9.73 15.05 3.55
CA MET A 59 -10.89 14.27 3.12
C MET A 59 -12.11 14.50 4.02
N GLN A 60 -11.93 14.53 5.34
CA GLN A 60 -13.02 14.86 6.29
C GLN A 60 -13.61 16.25 6.01
N PHE A 61 -12.76 17.25 5.72
CA PHE A 61 -13.23 18.59 5.32
C PHE A 61 -13.94 18.58 3.97
N ALA A 62 -13.42 17.84 3.00
CA ALA A 62 -14.01 17.69 1.67
C ALA A 62 -15.42 17.07 1.74
N GLN A 63 -15.62 16.07 2.60
CA GLN A 63 -16.93 15.44 2.85
C GLN A 63 -17.87 16.34 3.65
N SER A 64 -17.34 17.10 4.62
CA SER A 64 -18.15 18.02 5.44
C SER A 64 -18.64 19.22 4.64
N LYS A 65 -17.89 19.64 3.61
CA LYS A 65 -18.23 20.78 2.74
C LYS A 65 -18.03 20.43 1.26
N PRO A 66 -18.89 19.59 0.67
CA PRO A 66 -18.78 19.21 -0.73
C PRO A 66 -18.93 20.39 -1.69
N GLU A 67 -19.62 21.45 -1.27
CA GLU A 67 -19.80 22.71 -2.02
C GLU A 67 -18.48 23.45 -2.33
N LEU A 68 -17.43 23.20 -1.56
CA LEU A 68 -16.10 23.79 -1.77
C LEU A 68 -15.22 22.92 -2.68
N MET A 69 -15.68 21.73 -3.04
CA MET A 69 -14.90 20.79 -3.82
C MET A 69 -14.99 21.11 -5.31
N PRO A 70 -13.85 21.17 -6.02
CA PRO A 70 -13.85 21.27 -7.46
C PRO A 70 -14.62 20.09 -8.08
N GLY A 71 -15.47 20.36 -9.09
CA GLY A 71 -16.33 19.34 -9.69
C GLY A 71 -15.63 18.21 -10.45
N PHE A 72 -14.30 18.25 -10.55
CA PHE A 72 -13.49 17.15 -11.09
C PHE A 72 -13.01 16.17 -10.02
N ILE A 73 -13.23 16.45 -8.74
CA ILE A 73 -12.84 15.56 -7.64
C ILE A 73 -14.00 14.62 -7.33
N ASP A 74 -13.74 13.32 -7.45
CA ASP A 74 -14.65 12.27 -6.97
C ASP A 74 -14.31 11.91 -5.52
N LEU A 75 -15.17 12.31 -4.58
CA LEU A 75 -15.00 12.04 -3.15
C LEU A 75 -15.14 10.54 -2.82
N THR A 76 -15.86 9.78 -3.64
CA THR A 76 -16.04 8.34 -3.43
C THR A 76 -14.76 7.60 -3.78
N GLU A 77 -14.13 7.93 -4.90
CA GLU A 77 -12.85 7.35 -5.28
C GLU A 77 -11.73 7.78 -4.32
N TRP A 78 -11.71 9.04 -3.90
CA TRP A 78 -10.74 9.50 -2.89
C TRP A 78 -10.87 8.73 -1.56
N GLN A 79 -12.09 8.48 -1.09
CA GLN A 79 -12.30 7.68 0.12
C GLN A 79 -11.74 6.26 -0.03
N LYS A 80 -11.98 5.59 -1.16
CA LYS A 80 -11.43 4.26 -1.44
C LYS A 80 -9.90 4.26 -1.42
N ASP A 81 -9.26 5.29 -1.99
CA ASP A 81 -7.81 5.41 -2.00
C ASP A 81 -7.20 5.58 -0.60
N VAL A 82 -7.89 6.32 0.29
CA VAL A 82 -7.46 6.49 1.69
C VAL A 82 -7.67 5.21 2.49
N ASP A 83 -8.80 4.53 2.30
CA ASP A 83 -9.14 3.28 3.00
C ASP A 83 -8.28 2.10 2.56
N GLY A 84 -7.82 2.07 1.30
CA GLY A 84 -6.96 1.01 0.77
C GLY A 84 -5.59 0.89 1.45
N ARG A 85 -5.25 1.82 2.36
CA ARG A 85 -4.08 1.71 3.24
C ARG A 85 -4.33 0.84 4.48
N ASN A 86 -5.56 0.77 5.00
CA ASN A 86 -5.92 0.09 6.25
C ASN A 86 -6.13 -1.42 6.05
#